data_AF-A0A2R5GH65-F1
#
_entry.id   AF-A0A2R5GH65-F1
#
_cell.length_a   1.000
_cell.length_b   1.000
_cell.length_c   1.000
_cell.angle_alpha   90.00
_cell.angle_beta   90.00
_cell.angle_gamma   90.00
#
_symmetry.space_group_name_H-M   'P 1'
#
loop_
_entity.id
_entity.type
_entity.pdbx_description
1 polymer ?
#
loop_
_entity_poly.entity_id
_entity_poly.type
_entity_poly.pdbx_seq_one_letter_code
_entity_poly.pdbx_strand_id
1 'polypeptide(L)'
;MEARAERTAARLEALSKARPGTQTAEAELDGDVDLGDAAAVAGDCAEVQAEGQRLLDKAQGAALESAERELLFKILRVARLYLRTRIKGSEAFAQGPALQLYLRAGENQASVGHVASVEGVTCLVNSIYMNPAAYKAFQEIDGGARVLALFRAAGSAGKLQRCTRVMNLCIQNQAVSAEKNNSDECRAKLTQMINAYARASVACLAYCVRSKTPSRFPGKDRGRVDLVLEILTLQMLLASQMKQEDLRSDDPSEHERDFLTQLGVVLVELLLVPADLPWAMEVRAKVVTVLTFMPPQYANFLSANNALAPILELLERELHATLVQGKPDYEVRLTPPLVVLSEAANNSVAAKTQMKTLLFSEQDELAAKAAKAAAEAEDKENSDGSKNSAQDSSTEAALPEGNSSKPGESTARSAGATEGSQKPTNKKNGKQKMDGEHVPPGSLLSFVIKSMNTPASNTVSRLLGEFMWTLCDNKSDELTRRAGIGNAMGFLQLKGLLNIPGAQ
;
A
#
# COMPACT_ATOMS: atom_id res chain seq x y z
N MET A 1 33.35 30.56 -13.64
CA MET A 1 32.10 29.81 -13.46
C MET A 1 32.30 28.48 -12.76
N GLU A 2 33.05 27.53 -13.32
CA GLU A 2 33.25 26.19 -12.73
C GLU A 2 33.72 26.23 -11.27
N ALA A 3 34.81 26.93 -10.96
CA ALA A 3 35.30 27.09 -9.58
C ALA A 3 34.32 27.81 -8.63
N ARG A 4 33.35 28.57 -9.16
CA ARG A 4 32.27 29.19 -8.36
C ARG A 4 31.15 28.19 -8.14
N ALA A 5 30.71 27.49 -9.18
CA ALA A 5 29.72 26.40 -9.10
C ALA A 5 30.18 25.31 -8.14
N GLU A 6 31.46 24.94 -8.15
CA GLU A 6 32.04 23.97 -7.21
C GLU A 6 32.05 24.48 -5.77
N ARG A 7 32.43 25.75 -5.55
CA ARG A 7 32.36 26.37 -4.22
C ARG A 7 30.92 26.47 -3.70
N THR A 8 29.98 26.86 -4.55
CA THR A 8 28.55 26.94 -4.21
C THR A 8 27.97 25.55 -3.94
N ALA A 9 28.27 24.57 -4.80
CA ALA A 9 27.84 23.18 -4.59
C ALA A 9 28.44 22.60 -3.31
N ALA A 10 29.72 22.81 -3.03
CA ALA A 10 30.37 22.35 -1.81
C ALA A 10 29.77 23.01 -0.56
N ARG A 11 29.52 24.34 -0.60
CA ARG A 11 28.86 25.07 0.49
C ARG A 11 27.44 24.56 0.74
N LEU A 12 26.63 24.40 -0.31
CA LEU A 12 25.25 23.90 -0.21
C LEU A 12 25.20 22.45 0.23
N GLU A 13 26.13 21.60 -0.22
CA GLU A 13 26.22 20.22 0.20
C GLU A 13 26.61 20.12 1.69
N ALA A 14 27.57 20.93 2.15
CA ALA A 14 27.92 21.07 3.56
C ALA A 14 26.71 21.51 4.40
N LEU A 15 25.94 22.50 3.94
CA LEU A 15 24.70 22.94 4.60
C LEU A 15 23.64 21.83 4.66
N SER A 16 23.49 21.04 3.58
CA SER A 16 22.56 19.92 3.55
C SER A 16 22.93 18.80 4.51
N LYS A 17 24.24 18.53 4.68
CA LYS A 17 24.78 17.52 5.60
C LYS A 17 24.73 17.98 7.06
N ALA A 18 24.87 19.28 7.28
CA ALA A 18 24.78 19.91 8.61
C ALA A 18 23.36 19.97 9.18
N ARG A 19 22.33 19.60 8.41
CA ARG A 19 20.95 19.38 8.90
C ARG A 19 20.67 17.88 9.06
N PRO A 20 21.11 17.23 10.16
CA PRO A 20 20.77 15.84 10.40
C PRO A 20 19.28 15.75 10.79
N GLY A 21 18.48 15.24 9.85
CA GLY A 21 17.24 14.52 10.13
C GLY A 21 16.08 15.33 10.70
N THR A 22 15.27 15.97 9.84
CA THR A 22 13.87 16.29 10.13
C THR A 22 13.04 16.21 8.85
N GLN A 23 12.39 15.05 8.62
CA GLN A 23 11.16 15.00 7.80
C GLN A 23 9.91 15.20 8.68
N THR A 24 10.07 15.35 10.00
CA THR A 24 8.97 15.44 10.97
C THR A 24 9.01 16.67 11.87
N ALA A 25 9.93 17.61 11.66
CA ALA A 25 9.95 18.88 12.42
C ALA A 25 10.01 20.07 11.45
N GLU A 26 8.87 20.35 10.81
CA GLU A 26 8.63 21.62 10.10
C GLU A 26 7.99 22.69 11.01
N ALA A 27 7.69 22.37 12.29
CA ALA A 27 6.96 23.26 13.20
C ALA A 27 7.83 24.15 14.12
N GLU A 28 9.17 24.02 14.13
CA GLU A 28 10.05 24.79 15.04
C GLU A 28 11.19 25.54 14.35
N LEU A 29 11.12 25.76 13.03
CA LEU A 29 12.21 26.40 12.28
C LEU A 29 11.75 27.67 11.54
N ASP A 30 11.22 28.63 12.31
CA ASP A 30 11.18 30.06 11.96
C ASP A 30 12.45 30.80 12.40
N GLY A 31 13.51 30.08 12.79
CA GLY A 31 14.82 30.66 13.01
C GLY A 31 15.46 31.06 11.69
N ASP A 32 15.46 32.36 11.38
CA ASP A 32 16.21 33.01 10.30
C ASP A 32 17.70 32.62 10.39
N VAL A 33 18.07 31.49 9.80
CA VAL A 33 19.48 31.25 9.45
C VAL A 33 19.73 32.13 8.22
N ASP A 34 20.46 33.22 8.43
CA ASP A 34 20.89 34.15 7.38
C ASP A 34 21.85 33.42 6.42
N LEU A 35 21.26 32.67 5.49
CA LEU A 35 21.97 31.78 4.56
C LEU A 35 22.58 32.54 3.36
N GLY A 36 22.48 33.86 3.35
CA GLY A 36 23.07 34.75 2.36
C GLY A 36 22.07 35.77 1.83
N ASP A 37 22.59 36.92 1.40
CA ASP A 37 21.83 37.98 0.75
C ASP A 37 21.01 37.43 -0.43
N ALA A 38 19.68 37.57 -0.37
CA ALA A 38 18.77 37.13 -1.42
C ALA A 38 19.15 37.72 -2.80
N ALA A 39 19.75 38.91 -2.82
CA ALA A 39 20.29 39.52 -4.03
C ALA A 39 21.46 38.71 -4.63
N ALA A 40 22.31 38.12 -3.79
CA ALA A 40 23.39 37.25 -4.24
C ALA A 40 22.85 35.95 -4.86
N VAL A 41 21.81 35.36 -4.26
CA VAL A 41 21.13 34.16 -4.80
C VAL A 41 20.44 34.47 -6.14
N ALA A 42 19.79 35.63 -6.26
CA ALA A 42 19.17 36.07 -7.50
C ALA A 42 20.22 36.32 -8.60
N GLY A 43 21.37 36.92 -8.25
CA GLY A 43 22.50 37.11 -9.16
C GLY A 43 23.09 35.77 -9.64
N ASP A 44 23.32 34.84 -8.72
CA ASP A 44 23.76 33.47 -9.04
C ASP A 44 22.75 32.78 -9.97
N CYS A 45 21.45 32.97 -9.74
CA CYS A 45 20.39 32.41 -10.56
C CYS A 45 20.41 32.93 -12.00
N ALA A 46 20.53 34.24 -12.20
CA ALA A 46 20.59 34.83 -13.54
C ALA A 46 21.81 34.34 -14.33
N GLU A 47 22.98 34.26 -13.68
CA GLU A 47 24.22 33.77 -14.29
C GLU A 47 24.11 32.28 -14.64
N VAL A 48 23.57 31.46 -13.74
CA VAL A 48 23.30 30.03 -13.97
C VAL A 48 22.34 29.82 -15.14
N GLN A 49 21.25 30.59 -15.20
CA GLN A 49 20.27 30.49 -16.26
C GLN A 49 20.86 30.91 -17.60
N ALA A 50 21.57 32.04 -17.66
CA ALA A 50 22.19 32.53 -18.89
C ALA A 50 23.21 31.53 -19.46
N GLU A 51 24.08 30.99 -18.60
CA GLU A 51 25.09 30.02 -19.03
C GLU A 51 24.48 28.68 -19.42
N GLY A 52 23.51 28.17 -18.67
CA GLY A 52 22.80 26.93 -19.03
C GLY A 52 22.03 27.09 -20.34
N GLN A 53 21.42 28.26 -20.58
CA GLN A 53 20.71 28.59 -21.81
C GLN A 53 21.69 28.64 -23.00
N ARG A 54 22.84 29.29 -22.85
CA ARG A 54 23.92 29.32 -23.86
C ARG A 54 24.35 27.90 -24.27
N LEU A 55 24.55 27.01 -23.31
CA LEU A 55 24.92 25.62 -23.58
C LEU A 55 23.79 24.86 -24.29
N LEU A 56 22.53 25.08 -23.92
CA LEU A 56 21.39 24.44 -24.58
C LEU A 56 21.14 24.95 -25.99
N ASP A 57 21.43 26.21 -26.29
CA ASP A 57 21.35 26.76 -27.65
C ASP A 57 22.45 26.17 -28.53
N LYS A 58 23.67 26.02 -28.00
CA LYS A 58 24.74 25.26 -28.68
C LYS A 58 24.32 23.82 -28.95
N ALA A 59 23.63 23.18 -27.99
CA ALA A 59 23.18 21.80 -28.08
C ALA A 59 22.11 21.52 -29.15
N GLN A 60 21.45 22.57 -29.67
CA GLN A 60 20.48 22.46 -30.78
C GLN A 60 21.18 22.22 -32.14
N GLY A 61 22.39 22.74 -32.32
CA GLY A 61 23.16 22.62 -33.56
C GLY A 61 24.11 21.42 -33.59
N ALA A 62 24.66 21.04 -32.43
CA ALA A 62 25.59 19.92 -32.30
C ALA A 62 25.54 19.31 -30.90
N ALA A 63 26.00 18.07 -30.75
CA ALA A 63 26.17 17.48 -29.43
C ALA A 63 27.23 18.25 -28.64
N LEU A 64 26.97 18.52 -27.36
CA LEU A 64 27.92 19.20 -26.48
C LEU A 64 29.17 18.35 -26.29
N GLU A 65 30.32 19.02 -26.14
CA GLU A 65 31.58 18.38 -25.77
C GLU A 65 31.51 17.84 -24.32
N SER A 66 32.41 16.91 -23.96
CA SER A 66 32.38 16.27 -22.64
C SER A 66 32.44 17.29 -21.49
N ALA A 67 33.33 18.29 -21.59
CA ALA A 67 33.48 19.35 -20.58
C ALA A 67 32.21 20.22 -20.48
N GLU A 68 31.55 20.49 -21.60
CA GLU A 68 30.31 21.28 -21.64
C GLU A 68 29.12 20.52 -21.04
N ARG A 69 29.03 19.21 -21.27
CA ARG A 69 28.03 18.35 -20.62
C ARG A 69 28.23 18.32 -19.11
N GLU A 70 29.49 18.21 -18.67
CA GLU A 70 29.82 18.24 -17.25
C GLU A 70 29.47 19.60 -16.62
N LEU A 71 29.81 20.70 -17.29
CA LEU A 71 29.45 22.04 -16.84
C LEU A 71 27.92 22.21 -16.74
N LEU A 72 27.16 21.80 -17.76
CA LEU A 72 25.70 21.85 -17.72
C LEU A 72 25.14 21.01 -16.56
N PHE A 73 25.69 19.82 -16.32
CA PHE A 73 25.31 19.01 -15.16
C PHE A 73 25.61 19.72 -13.82
N LYS A 74 26.79 20.32 -13.66
CA LYS A 74 27.15 21.09 -12.45
C LYS A 74 26.17 22.26 -12.24
N ILE A 75 25.82 22.99 -13.31
CA ILE A 75 24.85 24.08 -13.30
C ILE A 75 23.47 23.59 -12.82
N LEU A 76 22.95 22.52 -13.42
CA LEU A 76 21.66 21.93 -13.04
C LEU A 76 21.68 21.42 -11.59
N ARG A 77 22.78 20.82 -11.15
CA ARG A 77 22.94 20.35 -9.76
C ARG A 77 22.90 21.49 -8.76
N VAL A 78 23.51 22.64 -9.07
CA VAL A 78 23.43 23.84 -8.22
C VAL A 78 21.98 24.34 -8.13
N ALA A 79 21.28 24.46 -9.26
CA ALA A 79 19.87 24.84 -9.27
C ALA A 79 19.01 23.88 -8.42
N ARG A 80 19.21 22.57 -8.56
CA ARG A 80 18.53 21.54 -7.75
C ARG A 80 18.76 21.74 -6.25
N LEU A 81 19.98 22.06 -5.84
CA LEU A 81 20.31 22.26 -4.42
C LEU A 81 19.58 23.49 -3.86
N TYR A 82 19.58 24.63 -4.58
CA TYR A 82 18.82 25.81 -4.18
C TYR A 82 17.34 25.49 -4.02
N LEU A 83 16.73 24.87 -5.03
CA LEU A 83 15.31 24.46 -5.01
C LEU A 83 14.98 23.52 -3.84
N ARG A 84 15.88 22.59 -3.50
CA ARG A 84 15.69 21.67 -2.37
C ARG A 84 15.77 22.39 -1.02
N THR A 85 16.69 23.34 -0.87
CA THR A 85 16.90 24.05 0.39
C THR A 85 15.86 25.13 0.68
N ARG A 86 15.09 25.55 -0.34
CA ARG A 86 14.09 26.62 -0.25
C ARG A 86 14.63 27.91 0.40
N ILE A 87 15.89 28.24 0.10
CA ILE A 87 16.50 29.48 0.57
C ILE A 87 15.80 30.65 -0.11
N LYS A 88 15.62 31.77 0.58
CA LYS A 88 15.06 33.00 0.02
C LYS A 88 15.79 33.39 -1.28
N GLY A 89 15.03 33.68 -2.34
CA GLY A 89 15.57 33.94 -3.68
C GLY A 89 15.65 32.69 -4.57
N SER A 90 15.47 31.48 -4.04
CA SER A 90 15.41 30.25 -4.83
C SER A 90 14.17 30.18 -5.74
N GLU A 91 13.17 31.04 -5.52
CA GLU A 91 11.99 31.18 -6.39
C GLU A 91 12.39 31.56 -7.82
N ALA A 92 13.51 32.27 -8.00
CA ALA A 92 14.04 32.61 -9.31
C ALA A 92 14.37 31.35 -10.14
N PHE A 93 14.78 30.25 -9.50
CA PHE A 93 15.02 28.95 -10.14
C PHE A 93 13.74 28.20 -10.50
N ALA A 94 12.57 28.72 -10.13
CA ALA A 94 11.26 28.11 -10.40
C ALA A 94 10.38 28.98 -11.32
N GLN A 95 10.96 30.01 -11.94
CA GLN A 95 10.28 30.88 -12.92
C GLN A 95 10.30 30.28 -14.34
N GLY A 96 9.45 30.81 -15.23
CA GLY A 96 9.29 30.36 -16.61
C GLY A 96 10.60 30.07 -17.37
N PRO A 97 11.57 31.00 -17.41
CA PRO A 97 12.85 30.76 -18.11
C PRO A 97 13.65 29.58 -17.54
N ALA A 98 13.68 29.43 -16.21
CA ALA A 98 14.35 28.30 -15.55
C ALA A 98 13.68 26.96 -15.91
N LEU A 99 12.35 26.94 -15.88
CA LEU A 99 11.56 25.76 -16.22
C LEU A 99 11.76 25.35 -17.69
N GLN A 100 11.83 26.32 -18.61
CA GLN A 100 12.15 26.07 -20.01
C GLN A 100 13.54 25.46 -20.18
N LEU A 101 14.54 25.97 -19.46
CA LEU A 101 15.90 25.43 -19.44
C LEU A 101 15.90 23.97 -18.97
N TYR A 102 15.19 23.64 -17.89
CA TYR A 102 15.12 22.27 -17.38
C TYR A 102 14.40 21.31 -18.34
N LEU A 103 13.30 21.75 -18.97
CA LEU A 103 12.60 20.97 -19.99
C LEU A 103 13.50 20.69 -21.19
N ARG A 104 14.18 21.71 -21.71
CA ARG A 104 15.11 21.58 -22.85
C ARG A 104 16.29 20.66 -22.52
N ALA A 105 16.84 20.72 -21.31
CA ALA A 105 17.86 19.79 -20.86
C ALA A 105 17.30 18.34 -20.83
N GLY A 106 16.06 18.16 -20.37
CA GLY A 106 15.36 16.88 -20.44
C GLY A 106 15.20 16.36 -21.87
N GLU A 107 14.82 17.22 -22.81
CA GLU A 107 14.44 16.84 -24.18
C GLU A 107 15.63 16.44 -25.03
N ASN A 108 16.75 17.16 -24.89
CA ASN A 108 17.91 17.01 -25.76
C ASN A 108 18.93 15.97 -25.26
N GLN A 109 18.46 14.81 -24.78
CA GLN A 109 19.33 13.80 -24.15
C GLN A 109 20.52 13.39 -25.03
N ALA A 110 20.32 13.29 -26.35
CA ALA A 110 21.40 12.96 -27.29
C ALA A 110 22.51 14.02 -27.31
N SER A 111 22.14 15.31 -27.25
CA SER A 111 23.08 16.43 -27.31
C SER A 111 23.73 16.74 -25.96
N VAL A 112 22.97 16.68 -24.86
CA VAL A 112 23.44 17.10 -23.52
C VAL A 112 23.97 15.95 -22.66
N GLY A 113 23.74 14.70 -23.08
CA GLY A 113 24.10 13.52 -22.32
C GLY A 113 23.06 13.10 -21.28
N HIS A 114 23.10 11.81 -20.91
CA HIS A 114 22.09 11.20 -20.04
C HIS A 114 22.00 11.86 -18.66
N VAL A 115 23.15 12.13 -18.02
CA VAL A 115 23.21 12.63 -16.64
C VAL A 115 22.62 14.04 -16.53
N ALA A 116 23.00 14.96 -17.43
CA ALA A 116 22.44 16.31 -17.47
C ALA A 116 20.93 16.29 -17.78
N SER A 117 20.49 15.43 -18.70
CA SER A 117 19.07 15.26 -19.03
C SER A 117 18.24 14.82 -17.81
N VAL A 118 18.74 13.83 -17.07
CA VAL A 118 18.10 13.35 -15.83
C VAL A 118 18.08 14.42 -14.75
N GLU A 119 19.17 15.19 -14.61
CA GLU A 119 19.26 16.27 -13.65
C GLU A 119 18.27 17.40 -13.96
N GLY A 120 18.09 17.75 -15.25
CA GLY A 120 17.08 18.71 -15.70
C GLY A 120 15.66 18.33 -15.27
N VAL A 121 15.25 17.07 -15.48
CA VAL A 121 13.94 16.59 -15.00
C VAL A 121 13.87 16.59 -13.46
N THR A 122 14.99 16.39 -12.77
CA THR A 122 15.02 16.48 -11.29
C THR A 122 14.79 17.91 -10.81
N CYS A 123 15.36 18.91 -11.50
CA CYS A 123 15.07 20.31 -11.21
C CYS A 123 13.58 20.61 -11.36
N LEU A 124 12.91 20.10 -12.41
CA LEU A 124 11.46 20.25 -12.57
C LEU A 124 10.65 19.71 -11.39
N VAL A 125 11.00 18.51 -10.88
CA VAL A 125 10.34 17.93 -9.69
C VAL A 125 10.44 18.89 -8.51
N ASN A 126 11.65 19.40 -8.22
CA ASN A 126 11.87 20.29 -7.09
C ASN A 126 11.25 21.69 -7.30
N SER A 127 11.19 22.19 -8.53
CA SER A 127 10.57 23.48 -8.84
C SER A 127 9.06 23.45 -8.62
N ILE A 128 8.39 22.36 -8.96
CA ILE A 128 6.92 22.25 -8.87
C ILE A 128 6.48 21.82 -7.47
N TYR A 129 7.30 21.04 -6.76
CA TYR A 129 6.96 20.51 -5.43
C TYR A 129 6.65 21.61 -4.41
N MET A 130 5.40 21.67 -3.96
CA MET A 130 4.88 22.66 -3.00
C MET A 130 5.06 24.13 -3.44
N ASN A 131 5.10 24.40 -4.75
CA ASN A 131 5.22 25.77 -5.27
C ASN A 131 4.14 26.06 -6.34
N PRO A 132 2.96 26.58 -5.93
CA PRO A 132 1.87 26.87 -6.86
C PRO A 132 2.22 27.88 -7.95
N ALA A 133 3.09 28.86 -7.66
CA ALA A 133 3.51 29.86 -8.63
C ALA A 133 4.37 29.24 -9.74
N ALA A 134 5.30 28.36 -9.38
CA ALA A 134 6.10 27.60 -10.33
C ALA A 134 5.24 26.64 -11.16
N TYR A 135 4.24 25.99 -10.54
CA TYR A 135 3.29 25.17 -11.29
C TYR A 135 2.53 25.99 -12.32
N LYS A 136 2.02 27.17 -11.97
CA LYS A 136 1.34 28.05 -12.92
C LYS A 136 2.25 28.44 -14.09
N ALA A 137 3.49 28.87 -13.81
CA ALA A 137 4.47 29.19 -14.85
C ALA A 137 4.81 27.96 -15.72
N PHE A 138 4.82 26.76 -15.13
CA PHE A 138 5.01 25.51 -15.85
C PHE A 138 3.86 25.19 -16.81
N GLN A 139 2.61 25.53 -16.44
CA GLN A 139 1.46 25.38 -17.32
C GLN A 139 1.50 26.35 -18.50
N GLU A 140 1.90 27.60 -18.26
CA GLU A 140 2.00 28.66 -19.28
C GLU A 140 2.97 28.28 -20.42
N ILE A 141 3.96 27.43 -20.15
CA ILE A 141 4.93 26.94 -21.14
C ILE A 141 4.62 25.53 -21.68
N ASP A 142 3.37 25.09 -21.54
CA ASP A 142 2.89 23.75 -21.93
C ASP A 142 3.73 22.60 -21.34
N GLY A 143 4.16 22.78 -20.09
CA GLY A 143 5.07 21.84 -19.43
C GLY A 143 4.51 20.42 -19.33
N GLY A 144 3.19 20.26 -19.20
CA GLY A 144 2.53 18.95 -19.11
C GLY A 144 2.70 18.12 -20.39
N ALA A 145 2.37 18.68 -21.55
CA ALA A 145 2.53 17.98 -22.82
C ALA A 145 4.00 17.65 -23.11
N ARG A 146 4.90 18.57 -22.78
CA ARG A 146 6.36 18.37 -22.93
C ARG A 146 6.88 17.26 -22.02
N VAL A 147 6.42 17.18 -20.76
CA VAL A 147 6.78 16.07 -19.85
C VAL A 147 6.23 14.73 -20.34
N LEU A 148 5.06 14.70 -20.97
CA LEU A 148 4.57 13.48 -21.62
C LEU A 148 5.45 13.05 -22.80
N ALA A 149 5.88 13.98 -23.63
CA ALA A 149 6.82 13.70 -24.71
C ALA A 149 8.16 13.17 -24.14
N LEU A 150 8.66 13.79 -23.07
CA LEU A 150 9.85 13.33 -22.34
C LEU A 150 9.69 11.91 -21.79
N PHE A 151 8.54 11.62 -21.20
CA PHE A 151 8.22 10.30 -20.66
C PHE A 151 8.23 9.23 -21.76
N ARG A 152 7.61 9.52 -22.92
CA ARG A 152 7.61 8.61 -24.08
C ARG A 152 9.00 8.40 -24.68
N ALA A 153 9.84 9.43 -24.66
CA ALA A 153 11.20 9.39 -25.18
C ALA A 153 12.25 8.91 -24.15
N ALA A 154 11.84 8.63 -22.91
CA ALA A 154 12.79 8.32 -21.84
C ALA A 154 13.38 6.91 -22.03
N GLY A 155 14.70 6.85 -22.27
CA GLY A 155 15.44 5.61 -22.44
C GLY A 155 15.92 4.95 -21.14
N SER A 156 15.60 5.49 -19.95
CA SER A 156 16.02 4.91 -18.67
C SER A 156 14.94 4.97 -17.59
N ALA A 157 14.95 4.00 -16.68
CA ALA A 157 14.01 3.93 -15.56
C ALA A 157 14.10 5.16 -14.66
N GLY A 158 15.31 5.67 -14.39
CA GLY A 158 15.50 6.85 -13.56
C GLY A 158 14.92 8.13 -14.17
N LYS A 159 14.93 8.28 -15.50
CA LYS A 159 14.30 9.40 -16.18
C LYS A 159 12.77 9.26 -16.17
N LEU A 160 12.28 8.06 -16.50
CA LEU A 160 10.84 7.72 -16.43
C LEU A 160 10.28 8.03 -15.04
N GLN A 161 10.98 7.62 -13.98
CA GLN A 161 10.54 7.82 -12.59
C GLN A 161 10.37 9.31 -12.26
N ARG A 162 11.33 10.14 -12.68
CA ARG A 162 11.26 11.59 -12.46
C ARG A 162 10.16 12.24 -13.28
N CYS A 163 9.98 11.82 -14.54
CA CYS A 163 8.85 12.26 -15.36
C CYS A 163 7.51 11.89 -14.70
N THR A 164 7.36 10.66 -14.20
CA THR A 164 6.19 10.21 -13.43
C THR A 164 5.95 11.08 -12.20
N ARG A 165 7.00 11.44 -11.46
CA ARG A 165 6.87 12.38 -10.32
C ARG A 165 6.39 13.76 -10.75
N VAL A 166 6.90 14.31 -11.85
CA VAL A 166 6.38 15.58 -12.37
C VAL A 166 4.90 15.45 -12.73
N MET A 167 4.49 14.36 -13.39
CA MET A 167 3.08 14.10 -13.70
C MET A 167 2.21 14.01 -12.44
N ASN A 168 2.67 13.33 -11.38
CA ASN A 168 1.98 13.27 -10.08
C ASN A 168 1.74 14.67 -9.52
N LEU A 169 2.79 15.50 -9.51
CA LEU A 169 2.70 16.87 -9.02
C LEU A 169 1.76 17.73 -9.88
N CYS A 170 1.76 17.54 -11.20
CA CYS A 170 0.83 18.25 -12.08
C CYS A 170 -0.63 17.91 -11.74
N ILE A 171 -0.96 16.62 -11.56
CA ILE A 171 -2.32 16.20 -11.24
C ILE A 171 -2.76 16.76 -9.88
N GLN A 172 -1.90 16.66 -8.87
CA GLN A 172 -2.20 17.17 -7.52
C GLN A 172 -2.47 18.68 -7.53
N ASN A 173 -1.60 19.47 -8.17
CA ASN A 173 -1.79 20.93 -8.25
C ASN A 173 -2.99 21.32 -9.12
N GLN A 174 -3.26 20.56 -10.20
CA GLN A 174 -4.42 20.80 -11.05
C GLN A 174 -5.73 20.51 -10.33
N ALA A 175 -5.80 19.44 -9.53
CA ALA A 175 -6.98 19.10 -8.73
C ALA A 175 -7.34 20.24 -7.76
N VAL A 176 -6.34 20.73 -7.01
CA VAL A 176 -6.50 21.88 -6.11
C VAL A 176 -6.94 23.14 -6.86
N SER A 177 -6.42 23.36 -8.08
CA SER A 177 -6.79 24.53 -8.90
C SER A 177 -8.21 24.40 -9.48
N ALA A 178 -8.62 23.20 -9.88
CA ALA A 178 -9.96 22.93 -10.41
C ALA A 178 -11.05 23.09 -9.34
N GLU A 179 -10.78 22.68 -8.10
CA GLU A 179 -11.66 22.89 -6.95
C GLU A 179 -11.87 24.38 -6.66
N LYS A 180 -10.79 25.18 -6.72
CA LYS A 180 -10.86 26.62 -6.41
C LYS A 180 -11.56 27.44 -7.49
N ASN A 181 -11.32 27.13 -8.76
CA ASN A 181 -11.78 27.96 -9.87
C ASN A 181 -13.12 27.51 -10.47
N ASN A 182 -13.59 26.29 -10.17
CA ASN A 182 -14.79 25.66 -10.72
C ASN A 182 -14.93 25.85 -12.26
N SER A 183 -13.81 25.84 -12.97
CA SER A 183 -13.75 26.09 -14.41
C SER A 183 -13.85 24.78 -15.18
N ASP A 184 -14.89 24.64 -16.01
CA ASP A 184 -15.08 23.46 -16.87
C ASP A 184 -13.96 23.29 -17.89
N GLU A 185 -13.35 24.39 -18.35
CA GLU A 185 -12.17 24.34 -19.22
C GLU A 185 -10.97 23.70 -18.51
N CYS A 186 -10.74 24.06 -17.24
CA CYS A 186 -9.67 23.45 -16.44
C CYS A 186 -9.90 21.96 -16.21
N ARG A 187 -11.17 21.55 -16.03
CA ARG A 187 -11.56 20.13 -15.92
C ARG A 187 -11.33 19.39 -17.23
N ALA A 188 -11.75 19.94 -18.37
CA ALA A 188 -11.56 19.32 -19.68
C ALA A 188 -10.07 19.10 -20.00
N LYS A 189 -9.22 20.12 -19.75
CA LYS A 189 -7.76 19.99 -19.91
C LYS A 189 -7.17 18.94 -18.97
N LEU A 190 -7.62 18.91 -17.71
CA LEU A 190 -7.21 17.89 -16.73
C LEU A 190 -7.60 16.48 -17.23
N THR A 191 -8.82 16.26 -17.70
CA THR A 191 -9.28 14.98 -18.24
C THR A 191 -8.45 14.54 -19.46
N GLN A 192 -8.16 15.45 -20.39
CA GLN A 192 -7.31 15.15 -21.54
C GLN A 192 -5.90 14.72 -21.12
N MET A 193 -5.30 15.46 -20.17
CA MET A 193 -3.99 15.14 -19.61
C MET A 193 -4.00 13.79 -18.88
N ILE A 194 -5.00 13.54 -18.05
CA ILE A 194 -5.22 12.29 -17.32
C ILE A 194 -5.23 11.11 -18.29
N ASN A 195 -6.05 11.18 -19.34
CA ASN A 195 -6.18 10.09 -20.31
C ASN A 195 -4.86 9.82 -21.05
N ALA A 196 -4.12 10.87 -21.40
CA ALA A 196 -2.83 10.73 -22.07
C ALA A 196 -1.75 10.12 -21.14
N TYR A 197 -1.73 10.52 -19.88
CA TYR A 197 -0.80 10.01 -18.86
C TYR A 197 -1.13 8.58 -18.46
N ALA A 198 -2.42 8.26 -18.30
CA ALA A 198 -2.91 6.94 -17.93
C ALA A 198 -2.42 5.88 -18.93
N ARG A 199 -2.66 6.10 -20.23
CA ARG A 199 -2.24 5.15 -21.28
C ARG A 199 -0.73 4.99 -21.36
N ALA A 200 0.01 6.10 -21.33
CA ALA A 200 1.48 6.05 -21.39
C ALA A 200 2.07 5.30 -20.20
N SER A 201 1.52 5.53 -19.00
CA SER A 201 2.04 4.89 -17.78
C SER A 201 1.63 3.41 -17.66
N VAL A 202 0.48 2.97 -18.17
CA VAL A 202 0.15 1.53 -18.30
C VAL A 202 1.13 0.82 -19.24
N ALA A 203 1.45 1.42 -20.39
CA ALA A 203 2.44 0.85 -21.31
C ALA A 203 3.83 0.74 -20.64
N CYS A 204 4.22 1.76 -19.87
CA CYS A 204 5.46 1.75 -19.09
C CYS A 204 5.45 0.71 -17.97
N LEU A 205 4.32 0.55 -17.28
CA LEU A 205 4.14 -0.48 -16.24
C LEU A 205 4.28 -1.88 -16.84
N ALA A 206 3.59 -2.14 -17.96
CA ALA A 206 3.71 -3.38 -18.71
C ALA A 206 5.17 -3.64 -19.15
N TYR A 207 5.86 -2.61 -19.64
CA TYR A 207 7.28 -2.71 -19.98
C TYR A 207 8.14 -3.06 -18.76
N CYS A 208 7.92 -2.42 -17.61
CA CYS A 208 8.67 -2.73 -16.39
C CYS A 208 8.50 -4.20 -15.98
N VAL A 209 7.27 -4.69 -15.98
CA VAL A 209 6.93 -6.06 -15.54
C VAL A 209 7.41 -7.12 -16.55
N ARG A 210 7.24 -6.87 -17.85
CA ARG A 210 7.44 -7.89 -18.89
C ARG A 210 8.81 -7.83 -19.57
N SER A 211 9.53 -6.72 -19.45
CA SER A 211 10.86 -6.57 -20.08
C SER A 211 11.87 -7.53 -19.45
N LYS A 212 12.55 -8.30 -20.31
CA LYS A 212 13.61 -9.24 -19.93
C LYS A 212 14.95 -8.54 -19.63
N THR A 213 15.13 -7.30 -20.07
CA THR A 213 16.40 -6.56 -20.01
C THR A 213 16.32 -5.35 -19.08
N PRO A 214 17.32 -5.05 -18.24
CA PRO A 214 18.55 -5.84 -17.98
C PRO A 214 18.33 -7.12 -17.15
N SER A 215 17.22 -7.23 -16.42
CA SER A 215 16.80 -8.48 -15.76
C SER A 215 15.28 -8.61 -15.77
N ARG A 216 14.77 -9.84 -15.71
CA ARG A 216 13.32 -10.11 -15.61
C ARG A 216 12.82 -9.58 -14.26
N PHE A 217 11.79 -8.73 -14.27
CA PHE A 217 11.09 -8.34 -13.05
C PHE A 217 10.51 -9.61 -12.40
N PRO A 218 10.67 -9.84 -11.09
CA PRO A 218 11.10 -8.92 -10.03
C PRO A 218 12.58 -8.45 -10.02
N GLY A 219 13.53 -9.26 -10.46
CA GLY A 219 14.95 -8.88 -10.56
C GLY A 219 15.60 -8.35 -9.26
N LYS A 220 16.86 -7.92 -9.35
CA LYS A 220 17.56 -7.18 -8.26
C LYS A 220 17.55 -5.67 -8.48
N ASP A 221 16.93 -5.20 -9.56
CA ASP A 221 16.91 -3.79 -9.97
C ASP A 221 15.89 -2.99 -9.16
N ARG A 222 16.33 -2.43 -8.02
CA ARG A 222 15.49 -1.57 -7.17
C ARG A 222 14.96 -0.35 -7.93
N GLY A 223 15.71 0.19 -8.89
CA GLY A 223 15.28 1.36 -9.66
C GLY A 223 14.01 1.11 -10.48
N ARG A 224 13.85 -0.12 -10.99
CA ARG A 224 12.62 -0.54 -11.66
C ARG A 224 11.45 -0.69 -10.70
N VAL A 225 11.68 -1.25 -9.51
CA VAL A 225 10.65 -1.35 -8.46
C VAL A 225 10.17 0.03 -8.04
N ASP A 226 11.10 0.96 -7.82
CA ASP A 226 10.76 2.34 -7.46
C ASP A 226 9.97 3.03 -8.58
N LEU A 227 10.30 2.78 -9.86
CA LEU A 227 9.49 3.26 -10.99
C LEU A 227 8.07 2.66 -10.98
N VAL A 228 7.93 1.36 -10.75
CA VAL A 228 6.61 0.69 -10.64
C VAL A 228 5.77 1.33 -9.53
N LEU A 229 6.35 1.57 -8.35
CA LEU A 229 5.65 2.19 -7.22
C LEU A 229 5.19 3.62 -7.52
N GLU A 230 6.02 4.40 -8.23
CA GLU A 230 5.68 5.76 -8.68
C GLU A 230 4.58 5.75 -9.73
N ILE A 231 4.60 4.80 -10.68
CA ILE A 231 3.54 4.63 -11.68
C ILE A 231 2.23 4.21 -11.01
N LEU A 232 2.26 3.28 -10.04
CA LEU A 232 1.05 2.91 -9.31
C LEU A 232 0.47 4.08 -8.50
N THR A 233 1.35 4.92 -7.93
CA THR A 233 0.91 6.16 -7.27
C THR A 233 0.28 7.14 -8.28
N LEU A 234 0.85 7.25 -9.48
CA LEU A 234 0.25 8.01 -10.58
C LEU A 234 -1.13 7.46 -10.96
N GLN A 235 -1.27 6.15 -11.13
CA GLN A 235 -2.54 5.51 -11.48
C GLN A 235 -3.61 5.74 -10.40
N MET A 236 -3.25 5.66 -9.12
CA MET A 236 -4.14 5.98 -8.02
C MET A 236 -4.61 7.45 -8.07
N LEU A 237 -3.69 8.40 -8.30
CA LEU A 237 -4.05 9.82 -8.44
C LEU A 237 -4.93 10.07 -9.66
N LEU A 238 -4.63 9.45 -10.80
CA LEU A 238 -5.44 9.56 -12.00
C LEU A 238 -6.85 9.02 -11.75
N ALA A 239 -6.95 7.83 -11.15
CA ALA A 239 -8.22 7.18 -10.86
C ALA A 239 -9.07 7.96 -9.84
N SER A 240 -8.44 8.63 -8.86
CA SER A 240 -9.17 9.46 -7.90
C SER A 240 -9.74 10.75 -8.51
N GLN A 241 -9.22 11.20 -9.66
CA GLN A 241 -9.71 12.39 -10.37
C GLN A 241 -10.78 12.06 -11.41
N MET A 242 -10.86 10.81 -11.86
CA MET A 242 -11.97 10.35 -12.69
C MET A 242 -13.21 10.26 -11.80
N LYS A 243 -14.35 10.81 -12.26
CA LYS A 243 -15.58 10.69 -11.47
C LYS A 243 -15.87 9.21 -11.30
N GLN A 244 -16.15 8.79 -10.06
CA GLN A 244 -16.55 7.40 -9.80
C GLN A 244 -17.76 7.00 -10.66
N GLU A 245 -18.65 7.95 -10.96
CA GLU A 245 -19.79 7.75 -11.87
C GLU A 245 -19.35 7.40 -13.30
N ASP A 246 -18.28 8.02 -13.81
CA ASP A 246 -17.78 7.74 -15.16
C ASP A 246 -17.13 6.35 -15.23
N LEU A 247 -16.33 6.00 -14.22
CA LEU A 247 -15.69 4.68 -14.11
C LEU A 247 -16.67 3.54 -13.80
N ARG A 248 -17.80 3.85 -13.17
CA ARG A 248 -18.86 2.88 -12.84
C ARG A 248 -20.03 2.94 -13.82
N SER A 249 -19.87 3.62 -14.96
CA SER A 249 -20.86 3.55 -16.03
C SER A 249 -21.04 2.11 -16.47
N ASP A 250 -22.29 1.67 -16.64
CA ASP A 250 -22.60 0.31 -17.07
C ASP A 250 -22.11 0.02 -18.51
N ASP A 251 -21.81 1.07 -19.28
CA ASP A 251 -21.31 0.97 -20.65
C ASP A 251 -20.11 1.93 -20.86
N PRO A 252 -18.90 1.56 -20.36
CA PRO A 252 -17.70 2.33 -20.61
C PRO A 252 -17.38 2.29 -22.11
N SER A 253 -16.80 3.37 -22.63
CA SER A 253 -16.38 3.42 -24.03
C SER A 253 -15.39 2.29 -24.34
N GLU A 254 -15.35 1.83 -25.59
CA GLU A 254 -14.44 0.75 -26.02
C GLU A 254 -12.98 1.05 -25.62
N HIS A 255 -12.55 2.30 -25.77
CA HIS A 255 -11.20 2.73 -25.40
C HIS A 255 -10.94 2.71 -23.89
N GLU A 256 -11.93 3.00 -23.05
CA GLU A 256 -11.82 2.88 -21.59
C GLU A 256 -11.78 1.43 -21.15
N ARG A 257 -12.62 0.58 -21.77
CA ARG A 257 -12.65 -0.87 -21.53
C ARG A 257 -11.30 -1.50 -21.87
N ASP A 258 -10.73 -1.16 -23.02
CA ASP A 258 -9.40 -1.62 -23.43
C ASP A 258 -8.31 -1.16 -22.46
N PHE A 259 -8.37 0.10 -22.04
CA PHE A 259 -7.43 0.67 -21.07
C PHE A 259 -7.50 -0.08 -19.72
N LEU A 260 -8.69 -0.24 -19.16
CA LEU A 260 -8.91 -0.92 -17.88
C LEU A 260 -8.49 -2.40 -17.96
N THR A 261 -8.77 -3.05 -19.09
CA THR A 261 -8.33 -4.43 -19.34
C THR A 261 -6.81 -4.53 -19.34
N GLN A 262 -6.11 -3.65 -20.07
CA GLN A 262 -4.65 -3.63 -20.10
C GLN A 262 -4.05 -3.34 -18.72
N LEU A 263 -4.60 -2.35 -18.00
CA LEU A 263 -4.17 -2.03 -16.65
C LEU A 263 -4.34 -3.24 -15.73
N GLY A 264 -5.54 -3.83 -15.68
CA GLY A 264 -5.82 -4.89 -14.73
C GLY A 264 -5.07 -6.19 -15.00
N VAL A 265 -4.72 -6.51 -16.25
CA VAL A 265 -3.79 -7.62 -16.54
C VAL A 265 -2.44 -7.38 -15.87
N VAL A 266 -1.88 -6.17 -15.99
CA VAL A 266 -0.58 -5.83 -15.39
C VAL A 266 -0.66 -5.78 -13.86
N LEU A 267 -1.79 -5.31 -13.29
CA LEU A 267 -2.02 -5.33 -11.84
C LEU A 267 -2.04 -6.76 -11.29
N VAL A 268 -2.69 -7.70 -11.99
CA VAL A 268 -2.69 -9.12 -11.60
C VAL A 268 -1.28 -9.71 -11.67
N GLU A 269 -0.50 -9.42 -12.72
CA GLU A 269 0.91 -9.85 -12.81
C GLU A 269 1.74 -9.34 -11.62
N LEU A 270 1.49 -8.10 -11.17
CA LEU A 270 2.16 -7.51 -10.01
C LEU A 270 1.69 -8.13 -8.67
N LEU A 271 0.42 -8.51 -8.54
CA LEU A 271 -0.08 -9.20 -7.34
C LEU A 271 0.55 -10.58 -7.16
N LEU A 272 0.77 -11.28 -8.27
CA LEU A 272 1.33 -12.64 -8.30
C LEU A 272 2.85 -12.67 -8.13
N VAL A 273 3.50 -11.52 -7.92
CA VAL A 273 4.93 -11.47 -7.57
C VAL A 273 5.15 -12.21 -6.24
N PRO A 274 6.17 -13.09 -6.12
CA PRO A 274 6.47 -13.82 -4.89
C PRO A 274 6.64 -12.93 -3.65
N ALA A 275 6.02 -13.34 -2.53
CA ALA A 275 5.96 -12.56 -1.29
C ALA A 275 7.28 -12.54 -0.51
N ASP A 276 8.20 -13.45 -0.80
CA ASP A 276 9.53 -13.56 -0.19
C ASP A 276 10.45 -12.38 -0.58
N LEU A 277 10.07 -11.63 -1.61
CA LEU A 277 10.80 -10.43 -2.01
C LEU A 277 10.51 -9.26 -1.07
N PRO A 278 11.54 -8.52 -0.62
CA PRO A 278 11.41 -7.52 0.45
C PRO A 278 10.47 -6.35 0.09
N TRP A 279 10.23 -6.14 -1.20
CA TRP A 279 9.39 -5.06 -1.73
C TRP A 279 8.04 -5.53 -2.27
N ALA A 280 7.79 -6.84 -2.35
CA ALA A 280 6.57 -7.37 -2.95
C ALA A 280 5.32 -6.86 -2.25
N MET A 281 5.33 -6.80 -0.91
CA MET A 281 4.18 -6.31 -0.16
C MET A 281 3.91 -4.82 -0.37
N GLU A 282 4.96 -4.01 -0.56
CA GLU A 282 4.82 -2.59 -0.89
C GLU A 282 4.14 -2.41 -2.25
N VAL A 283 4.57 -3.19 -3.24
CA VAL A 283 3.96 -3.21 -4.58
C VAL A 283 2.52 -3.71 -4.53
N ARG A 284 2.26 -4.84 -3.85
CA ARG A 284 0.90 -5.40 -3.69
C ARG A 284 -0.03 -4.40 -3.01
N ALA A 285 0.40 -3.73 -1.95
CA ALA A 285 -0.39 -2.70 -1.27
C ALA A 285 -0.81 -1.59 -2.24
N LYS A 286 0.14 -1.06 -3.03
CA LYS A 286 -0.15 -0.04 -4.05
C LYS A 286 -1.07 -0.56 -5.17
N VAL A 287 -0.88 -1.80 -5.62
CA VAL A 287 -1.78 -2.42 -6.60
C VAL A 287 -3.21 -2.51 -6.05
N VAL A 288 -3.38 -2.97 -4.81
CA VAL A 288 -4.69 -3.07 -4.17
C VAL A 288 -5.33 -1.69 -4.03
N THR A 289 -4.55 -0.63 -3.74
CA THR A 289 -5.08 0.74 -3.76
C THR A 289 -5.53 1.19 -5.16
N VAL A 290 -4.88 0.77 -6.24
CA VAL A 290 -5.38 1.05 -7.60
C VAL A 290 -6.65 0.24 -7.89
N LEU A 291 -6.72 -1.01 -7.40
CA LEU A 291 -7.88 -1.88 -7.60
C LEU A 291 -9.17 -1.35 -6.95
N THR A 292 -9.12 -0.48 -5.94
CA THR A 292 -10.34 0.14 -5.35
C THR A 292 -11.10 1.02 -6.33
N PHE A 293 -10.49 1.38 -7.46
CA PHE A 293 -11.10 2.20 -8.50
C PHE A 293 -11.53 1.38 -9.74
N MET A 294 -11.27 0.07 -9.75
CA MET A 294 -11.64 -0.77 -10.88
C MET A 294 -13.16 -1.05 -10.88
N PRO A 295 -13.78 -1.20 -12.06
CA PRO A 295 -15.20 -1.53 -12.14
C PRO A 295 -15.53 -2.86 -11.43
N PRO A 296 -16.71 -3.01 -10.84
CA PRO A 296 -17.08 -4.22 -10.09
C PRO A 296 -16.99 -5.53 -10.91
N GLN A 297 -17.17 -5.45 -12.23
CA GLN A 297 -17.07 -6.61 -13.14
C GLN A 297 -15.67 -7.24 -13.15
N TYR A 298 -14.64 -6.50 -12.71
CA TYR A 298 -13.27 -7.00 -12.57
C TYR A 298 -13.13 -8.08 -11.50
N ALA A 299 -14.12 -8.24 -10.61
CA ALA A 299 -14.16 -9.31 -9.61
C ALA A 299 -13.97 -10.71 -10.22
N ASN A 300 -14.65 -10.99 -11.33
CA ASN A 300 -14.54 -12.27 -12.05
C ASN A 300 -13.13 -12.47 -12.58
N PHE A 301 -12.51 -11.42 -13.12
CA PHE A 301 -11.15 -11.46 -13.64
C PHE A 301 -10.12 -11.73 -12.54
N LEU A 302 -10.26 -11.09 -11.37
CA LEU A 302 -9.39 -11.34 -10.22
C LEU A 302 -9.48 -12.81 -9.74
N SER A 303 -10.70 -13.35 -9.67
CA SER A 303 -10.92 -14.75 -9.27
C SER A 303 -10.33 -15.73 -10.28
N ALA A 304 -10.62 -15.54 -11.58
CA ALA A 304 -10.14 -16.42 -12.65
C ALA A 304 -8.60 -16.51 -12.74
N ASN A 305 -7.90 -15.48 -12.26
CA ASN A 305 -6.43 -15.42 -12.28
C ASN A 305 -5.78 -15.66 -10.89
N ASN A 306 -6.53 -16.18 -9.92
CA ASN A 306 -6.05 -16.45 -8.54
C ASN A 306 -5.45 -15.22 -7.84
N ALA A 307 -5.91 -14.02 -8.20
CA ALA A 307 -5.38 -12.76 -7.65
C ALA A 307 -5.95 -12.44 -6.26
N LEU A 308 -7.02 -13.11 -5.82
CA LEU A 308 -7.63 -12.88 -4.51
C LEU A 308 -6.77 -13.42 -3.35
N ALA A 309 -6.03 -14.51 -3.56
CA ALA A 309 -5.18 -15.08 -2.52
C ALA A 309 -4.05 -14.14 -2.06
N PRO A 310 -3.27 -13.51 -2.97
CA PRO A 310 -2.30 -12.48 -2.58
C PRO A 310 -2.90 -11.27 -1.84
N ILE A 311 -4.16 -10.91 -2.12
CA ILE A 311 -4.85 -9.80 -1.45
C ILE A 311 -5.25 -10.20 -0.02
N LEU A 312 -5.72 -11.43 0.18
CA LEU A 312 -5.98 -11.99 1.51
C LEU A 312 -4.69 -12.13 2.34
N GLU A 313 -3.59 -12.57 1.73
CA GLU A 313 -2.27 -12.63 2.37
C GLU A 313 -1.79 -11.23 2.80
N LEU A 314 -2.01 -10.22 1.95
CA LEU A 314 -1.76 -8.82 2.32
C LEU A 314 -2.62 -8.40 3.51
N LEU A 315 -3.92 -8.68 3.48
CA LEU A 315 -4.82 -8.36 4.58
C LEU A 315 -4.36 -9.03 5.89
N GLU A 316 -3.97 -10.30 5.85
CA GLU A 316 -3.45 -11.03 7.01
C GLU A 316 -2.22 -10.37 7.62
N ARG A 317 -1.22 -10.07 6.79
CA ARG A 317 -0.01 -9.41 7.23
C ARG A 317 -0.30 -8.05 7.86
N GLU A 318 -1.24 -7.31 7.28
CA GLU A 318 -1.64 -5.99 7.78
C GLU A 318 -2.39 -6.08 9.11
N LEU A 319 -3.36 -6.99 9.24
CA LEU A 319 -4.07 -7.23 10.49
C LEU A 319 -3.12 -7.70 11.59
N HIS A 320 -2.21 -8.62 11.28
CA HIS A 320 -1.19 -9.07 12.23
C HIS A 320 -0.30 -7.90 12.67
N ALA A 321 0.19 -7.07 11.74
CA ALA A 321 1.01 -5.93 12.08
C ALA A 321 0.26 -4.91 12.97
N THR A 322 -1.03 -4.70 12.74
CA THR A 322 -1.86 -3.82 13.56
C THR A 322 -2.11 -4.40 14.95
N LEU A 323 -2.61 -5.64 15.03
CA LEU A 323 -3.02 -6.27 16.29
C LEU A 323 -1.83 -6.60 17.20
N VAL A 324 -0.71 -7.03 16.62
CA VAL A 324 0.46 -7.51 17.38
C VAL A 324 1.50 -6.41 17.58
N GLN A 325 1.74 -5.58 16.56
CA GLN A 325 2.81 -4.56 16.61
C GLN A 325 2.29 -3.17 16.99
N GLY A 326 0.96 -2.98 17.08
CA GLY A 326 0.36 -1.70 17.45
C GLY A 326 0.67 -0.58 16.47
N LYS A 327 0.84 -0.88 15.18
CA LYS A 327 1.22 0.12 14.18
C LYS A 327 0.13 1.20 14.03
N PRO A 328 0.51 2.50 14.03
CA PRO A 328 -0.41 3.56 13.66
C PRO A 328 -0.82 3.42 12.17
N ASP A 329 -1.88 4.12 11.77
CA ASP A 329 -2.37 4.20 10.37
C ASP A 329 -2.97 2.92 9.77
N TYR A 330 -3.44 1.99 10.59
CA TYR A 330 -4.03 0.75 10.09
C TYR A 330 -5.31 0.96 9.27
N GLU A 331 -6.06 2.05 9.47
CA GLU A 331 -7.23 2.36 8.63
C GLU A 331 -6.83 2.58 7.16
N VAL A 332 -5.77 3.34 6.92
CA VAL A 332 -5.24 3.59 5.56
C VAL A 332 -4.73 2.30 4.92
N ARG A 333 -4.18 1.38 5.71
CA ARG A 333 -3.56 0.14 5.24
C ARG A 333 -4.57 -0.99 5.02
N LEU A 334 -5.61 -1.08 5.84
CA LEU A 334 -6.64 -2.13 5.78
C LEU A 334 -7.82 -1.78 4.88
N THR A 335 -8.15 -0.49 4.71
CA THR A 335 -9.31 -0.09 3.92
C THR A 335 -9.22 -0.58 2.47
N PRO A 336 -8.12 -0.38 1.72
CA PRO A 336 -8.04 -0.82 0.34
C PRO A 336 -8.28 -2.33 0.13
N PRO A 337 -7.59 -3.26 0.83
CA PRO A 337 -7.86 -4.69 0.64
C PRO A 337 -9.28 -5.08 1.05
N LEU A 338 -9.84 -4.50 2.12
CA LEU A 338 -11.21 -4.80 2.54
C LEU A 338 -12.26 -4.36 1.52
N VAL A 339 -12.09 -3.17 0.93
CA VAL A 339 -12.97 -2.66 -0.12
C VAL A 339 -12.92 -3.57 -1.34
N VAL A 340 -11.71 -3.90 -1.84
CA VAL A 340 -11.55 -4.76 -3.03
C VAL A 340 -12.12 -6.15 -2.79
N LEU A 341 -11.85 -6.78 -1.65
CA LEU A 341 -12.36 -8.11 -1.33
C LEU A 341 -13.88 -8.12 -1.16
N SER A 342 -14.45 -7.09 -0.50
CA SER A 342 -15.90 -6.98 -0.31
C SER A 342 -16.62 -6.73 -1.63
N GLU A 343 -16.11 -5.84 -2.47
CA GLU A 343 -16.66 -5.59 -3.80
C GLU A 343 -16.54 -6.85 -4.67
N ALA A 344 -15.41 -7.57 -4.62
CA ALA A 344 -15.25 -8.82 -5.35
C ALA A 344 -16.27 -9.88 -4.90
N ALA A 345 -16.47 -10.02 -3.58
CA ALA A 345 -17.41 -10.99 -3.02
C ALA A 345 -18.88 -10.67 -3.36
N ASN A 346 -19.23 -9.38 -3.42
CA ASN A 346 -20.58 -8.93 -3.76
C ASN A 346 -20.89 -9.07 -5.25
N ASN A 347 -19.90 -8.94 -6.13
CA ASN A 347 -20.11 -8.90 -7.59
C ASN A 347 -19.73 -10.20 -8.32
N SER A 348 -19.11 -11.18 -7.65
CA SER A 348 -18.73 -12.45 -8.25
C SER A 348 -18.93 -13.62 -7.29
N VAL A 349 -19.82 -14.54 -7.67
CA VAL A 349 -20.03 -15.81 -6.94
C VAL A 349 -18.75 -16.64 -6.93
N ALA A 350 -18.00 -16.66 -8.04
CA ALA A 350 -16.72 -17.37 -8.12
C ALA A 350 -15.69 -16.78 -7.13
N ALA A 351 -15.54 -15.46 -7.11
CA ALA A 351 -14.67 -14.77 -6.17
C ALA A 351 -15.06 -15.05 -4.72
N LYS A 352 -16.35 -14.95 -4.41
CA LYS A 352 -16.91 -15.23 -3.10
C LYS A 352 -16.62 -16.66 -2.65
N THR A 353 -16.89 -17.66 -3.49
CA THR A 353 -16.62 -19.07 -3.21
C THR A 353 -15.13 -19.30 -2.99
N GLN A 354 -14.26 -18.74 -3.84
CA GLN A 354 -12.82 -18.84 -3.69
C GLN A 354 -12.35 -18.24 -2.35
N MET A 355 -12.86 -17.07 -1.97
CA MET A 355 -12.52 -16.45 -0.68
C MET A 355 -13.04 -17.28 0.51
N LYS A 356 -14.26 -17.83 0.44
CA LYS A 356 -14.76 -18.77 1.46
C LYS A 356 -13.82 -19.96 1.61
N THR A 357 -13.39 -20.58 0.51
CA THR A 357 -12.46 -21.71 0.55
C THR A 357 -11.13 -21.32 1.20
N LEU A 358 -10.59 -20.14 0.88
CA LEU A 358 -9.33 -19.68 1.46
C LEU A 358 -9.45 -19.29 2.94
N LEU A 359 -10.61 -18.76 3.37
CA LEU A 359 -10.81 -18.23 4.73
C LEU A 359 -11.36 -19.26 5.73
N PHE A 360 -12.19 -20.20 5.25
CA PHE A 360 -12.95 -21.13 6.08
C PHE A 360 -12.48 -22.60 5.98
N SER A 361 -11.59 -22.95 5.04
CA SER A 361 -11.16 -24.35 4.84
C SER A 361 -10.65 -25.01 6.12
N GLU A 362 -9.81 -24.33 6.90
CA GLU A 362 -9.29 -24.89 8.16
C GLU A 362 -10.40 -25.18 9.18
N GLN A 363 -11.42 -24.31 9.26
CA GLN A 363 -12.57 -24.53 10.14
C GLN A 363 -13.42 -25.68 9.65
N ASP A 364 -13.70 -25.74 8.34
CA ASP A 364 -14.53 -26.80 7.77
C ASP A 364 -13.85 -28.16 7.93
N GLU A 365 -12.53 -28.23 7.81
CA GLU A 365 -11.74 -29.43 8.10
C GLU A 365 -11.78 -29.82 9.58
N LEU A 366 -11.66 -28.86 10.50
CA LEU A 366 -11.74 -29.12 11.94
C LEU A 366 -13.15 -29.54 12.36
N ALA A 367 -14.18 -28.90 11.83
CA ALA A 367 -15.57 -29.26 12.06
C ALA A 367 -15.88 -30.66 11.52
N ALA A 368 -15.38 -31.00 10.32
CA ALA A 368 -15.51 -32.34 9.77
C ALA A 368 -14.80 -33.40 10.62
N LYS A 369 -13.58 -33.10 11.12
CA LYS A 369 -12.84 -33.98 12.04
C LYS A 369 -13.58 -34.15 13.38
N ALA A 370 -14.14 -33.08 13.93
CA ALA A 370 -14.90 -33.12 15.17
C ALA A 370 -16.22 -33.89 15.02
N ALA A 371 -16.96 -33.68 13.93
CA ALA A 371 -18.18 -34.41 13.63
C ALA A 371 -17.91 -35.91 13.45
N LYS A 372 -16.81 -36.26 12.75
CA LYS A 372 -16.37 -37.65 12.63
C LYS A 372 -16.00 -38.27 13.98
N ALA A 373 -15.26 -37.55 14.82
CA ALA A 373 -14.90 -38.01 16.16
C ALA A 373 -16.13 -38.19 17.08
N ALA A 374 -17.13 -37.31 16.97
CA ALA A 374 -18.39 -37.43 17.70
C ALA A 374 -19.19 -38.67 17.26
N ALA A 375 -19.32 -38.90 15.95
CA ALA A 375 -19.97 -40.09 15.42
C ALA A 375 -19.26 -41.39 15.87
N GLU A 376 -17.92 -41.42 15.84
CA GLU A 376 -17.14 -42.58 16.32
C GLU A 376 -17.27 -42.80 17.85
N ALA A 377 -17.54 -41.76 18.63
CA ALA A 377 -17.77 -41.88 20.07
C ALA A 377 -19.17 -42.46 20.38
N GLU A 378 -20.21 -42.02 19.65
CA GLU A 378 -21.56 -42.57 19.76
C GLU A 378 -21.63 -44.05 19.35
N ASP A 379 -20.88 -44.45 18.32
CA ASP A 379 -20.78 -45.86 17.90
C ASP A 379 -20.09 -46.73 18.96
N LYS A 380 -19.09 -46.20 19.68
CA LYS A 380 -18.42 -46.94 20.77
C LYS A 380 -19.31 -47.13 21.99
N GLU A 381 -20.03 -46.09 22.42
CA GLU A 381 -21.00 -46.18 23.52
C GLU A 381 -22.12 -47.19 23.22
N ASN A 382 -22.58 -47.27 21.98
CA ASN A 382 -23.59 -48.25 21.58
C ASN A 382 -23.03 -49.68 21.43
N SER A 383 -21.74 -49.85 21.13
CA SER A 383 -21.12 -51.18 20.98
C SER A 383 -20.76 -51.86 22.31
N ASP A 384 -20.43 -51.09 23.36
CA ASP A 384 -20.08 -51.63 24.68
C ASP A 384 -21.31 -51.92 25.57
N GLY A 385 -22.49 -51.43 25.20
CA GLY A 385 -23.75 -51.73 25.89
C GLY A 385 -24.31 -53.16 25.67
N SER A 386 -23.71 -53.97 24.79
CA SER A 386 -24.26 -55.28 24.38
C SER A 386 -23.51 -56.51 24.93
N LYS A 387 -22.52 -56.33 25.80
CA LYS A 387 -21.79 -57.45 26.43
C LYS A 387 -21.70 -57.30 27.95
N ASN A 388 -22.80 -57.58 28.65
CA ASN A 388 -22.75 -58.05 30.03
C ASN A 388 -24.01 -58.83 30.41
N SER A 389 -24.02 -60.12 30.06
CA SER A 389 -24.85 -61.14 30.70
C SER A 389 -24.27 -62.54 30.48
N ALA A 390 -23.15 -62.86 31.14
CA ALA A 390 -22.83 -64.23 31.58
C ALA A 390 -21.57 -64.27 32.48
N GLN A 391 -21.76 -64.75 33.71
CA GLN A 391 -20.93 -65.73 34.47
C GLN A 391 -19.42 -65.51 34.65
N ASP A 392 -18.75 -65.95 35.71
CA ASP A 392 -19.03 -66.44 37.06
C ASP A 392 -17.65 -66.64 37.75
N SER A 393 -17.63 -66.52 39.08
CA SER A 393 -16.77 -67.21 40.07
C SER A 393 -15.22 -67.34 39.97
N SER A 394 -14.59 -66.99 41.12
CA SER A 394 -13.44 -67.65 41.81
C SER A 394 -12.04 -67.51 41.18
N THR A 395 -10.87 -67.44 41.85
CA THR A 395 -10.38 -67.54 43.26
C THR A 395 -8.92 -67.02 43.22
N GLU A 396 -8.43 -66.28 44.22
CA GLU A 396 -7.38 -66.72 45.18
C GLU A 396 -5.92 -66.26 44.89
N ALA A 397 -5.34 -65.69 45.96
CA ALA A 397 -3.95 -65.45 46.37
C ALA A 397 -2.74 -65.49 45.38
N ALA A 398 -1.87 -64.47 45.47
CA ALA A 398 -0.51 -64.59 46.03
C ALA A 398 0.36 -63.31 45.83
N LEU A 399 1.05 -62.90 46.90
CA LEU A 399 2.28 -62.08 46.95
C LEU A 399 3.46 -62.85 46.28
N PRO A 400 4.62 -62.26 45.87
CA PRO A 400 5.45 -61.39 46.72
C PRO A 400 6.35 -60.29 46.06
N GLU A 401 6.82 -59.41 46.94
CA GLU A 401 8.18 -58.82 47.11
C GLU A 401 9.10 -58.39 45.93
N GLY A 402 9.81 -57.27 46.17
CA GLY A 402 11.09 -56.93 45.50
C GLY A 402 11.15 -55.49 45.01
N ASN A 403 11.32 -54.45 45.85
CA ASN A 403 12.55 -53.99 46.50
C ASN A 403 13.66 -53.48 45.54
N SER A 404 13.90 -52.15 45.52
CA SER A 404 15.20 -51.44 45.41
C SER A 404 14.94 -49.99 44.92
N SER A 405 15.01 -48.98 45.78
CA SER A 405 16.21 -48.25 46.22
C SER A 405 16.86 -47.46 45.06
N LYS A 406 16.99 -46.12 45.09
CA LYS A 406 17.82 -45.30 46.00
C LYS A 406 17.65 -43.78 45.66
N PRO A 407 18.34 -42.83 46.33
CA PRO A 407 17.71 -41.63 46.92
C PRO A 407 18.36 -40.28 46.48
N GLY A 408 17.93 -39.18 47.11
CA GLY A 408 18.69 -37.92 47.15
C GLY A 408 17.77 -36.70 47.14
N GLU A 409 17.24 -36.29 48.29
CA GLU A 409 17.70 -35.13 49.10
C GLU A 409 17.24 -33.78 48.53
N SER A 410 16.22 -33.16 49.14
CA SER A 410 16.29 -32.19 50.26
C SER A 410 16.78 -30.82 49.77
N THR A 411 16.07 -29.71 49.90
CA THR A 411 15.65 -28.97 51.10
C THR A 411 14.98 -27.68 50.54
N ALA A 412 14.13 -26.87 51.18
CA ALA A 412 13.66 -26.70 52.54
C ALA A 412 12.55 -25.62 52.53
N ARG A 413 11.67 -25.66 53.55
CA ARG A 413 10.92 -24.55 54.19
C ARG A 413 9.86 -23.83 53.31
N SER A 414 8.67 -23.48 53.78
CA SER A 414 8.17 -23.20 55.13
C SER A 414 6.63 -23.31 55.10
N ALA A 415 5.99 -24.08 55.97
CA ALA A 415 5.33 -23.62 57.20
C ALA A 415 4.30 -22.49 57.01
N GLY A 416 3.03 -22.82 57.18
CA GLY A 416 1.91 -21.87 57.19
C GLY A 416 0.56 -22.58 57.20
N ALA A 417 0.21 -23.18 58.33
CA ALA A 417 -1.10 -23.76 58.58
C ALA A 417 -2.18 -22.67 58.65
N THR A 418 -3.34 -22.92 58.05
CA THR A 418 -4.62 -22.46 58.61
C THR A 418 -5.76 -23.33 58.11
N GLU A 419 -6.58 -23.72 59.07
CA GLU A 419 -7.69 -24.64 59.00
C GLU A 419 -8.86 -24.12 58.16
N GLY A 420 -9.61 -25.06 57.61
CA GLY A 420 -11.06 -25.11 57.83
C GLY A 420 -11.92 -24.05 57.15
N SER A 421 -12.28 -24.29 55.89
CA SER A 421 -13.66 -24.02 55.45
C SER A 421 -13.97 -24.77 54.15
N GLN A 422 -14.66 -25.90 54.27
CA GLN A 422 -15.34 -26.54 53.16
C GLN A 422 -16.47 -25.60 52.70
N LYS A 423 -16.18 -24.74 51.72
CA LYS A 423 -17.21 -24.05 50.95
C LYS A 423 -17.88 -25.05 50.01
N PRO A 424 -19.21 -25.06 49.92
CA PRO A 424 -19.92 -25.93 49.00
C PRO A 424 -19.46 -25.64 47.58
N THR A 425 -19.04 -26.69 46.87
CA THR A 425 -18.81 -26.68 45.43
C THR A 425 -20.14 -26.40 44.75
N ASN A 426 -20.49 -25.12 44.70
CA ASN A 426 -21.56 -24.60 43.88
C ASN A 426 -21.14 -24.95 42.45
N LYS A 427 -21.81 -25.93 41.84
CA LYS A 427 -21.79 -26.18 40.40
C LYS A 427 -22.22 -24.86 39.77
N LYS A 428 -21.24 -23.97 39.52
CA LYS A 428 -21.41 -22.85 38.61
C LYS A 428 -21.83 -23.54 37.33
N ASN A 429 -23.11 -23.40 36.98
CA ASN A 429 -23.60 -23.62 35.64
C ASN A 429 -22.60 -22.88 34.76
N GLY A 430 -21.69 -23.65 34.16
CA GLY A 430 -20.71 -23.11 33.26
C GLY A 430 -21.55 -22.48 32.18
N LYS A 431 -21.65 -21.14 32.18
CA LYS A 431 -22.03 -20.43 30.98
C LYS A 431 -20.96 -20.87 30.00
N GLN A 432 -21.29 -21.92 29.24
CA GLN A 432 -20.56 -22.34 28.07
C GLN A 432 -20.53 -21.06 27.26
N LYS A 433 -19.39 -20.39 27.34
CA LYS A 433 -19.13 -19.23 26.52
C LYS A 433 -19.36 -19.80 25.12
N MET A 434 -20.32 -19.25 24.38
CA MET A 434 -20.48 -19.60 22.97
C MET A 434 -19.26 -19.02 22.26
N ASP A 435 -18.12 -19.65 22.53
CA ASP A 435 -16.89 -19.49 21.81
C ASP A 435 -17.25 -19.98 20.42
N GLY A 436 -17.13 -19.10 19.42
CA GLY A 436 -17.42 -19.47 18.03
C GLY A 436 -16.67 -20.75 17.64
N GLU A 437 -17.12 -21.41 16.57
CA GLU A 437 -16.46 -22.62 16.04
C GLU A 437 -14.94 -22.48 16.12
N HIS A 438 -14.24 -23.46 16.70
CA HIS A 438 -12.82 -23.39 17.03
C HIS A 438 -11.97 -22.81 15.89
N VAL A 439 -11.74 -21.50 15.93
CA VAL A 439 -10.92 -20.78 14.95
C VAL A 439 -9.46 -21.08 15.30
N PRO A 440 -8.65 -21.63 14.37
CA PRO A 440 -7.25 -21.88 14.62
C PRO A 440 -6.53 -20.59 15.07
N PRO A 441 -5.82 -20.60 16.21
CA PRO A 441 -5.11 -19.42 16.67
C PRO A 441 -4.03 -19.05 15.66
N GLY A 442 -4.01 -17.78 15.24
CA GLY A 442 -3.03 -17.28 14.27
C GLY A 442 -3.46 -17.39 12.81
N SER A 443 -4.64 -17.96 12.51
CA SER A 443 -5.23 -17.89 11.16
C SER A 443 -5.69 -16.48 10.81
N LEU A 444 -5.76 -16.17 9.51
CA LEU A 444 -6.38 -14.93 9.00
C LEU A 444 -7.78 -14.70 9.58
N LEU A 445 -8.61 -15.75 9.65
CA LEU A 445 -9.95 -15.65 10.23
C LEU A 445 -9.91 -15.23 11.71
N SER A 446 -8.94 -15.74 12.48
CA SER A 446 -8.74 -15.32 13.88
C SER A 446 -8.42 -13.84 13.97
N PHE A 447 -7.57 -13.32 13.08
CA PHE A 447 -7.25 -11.89 13.04
C PHE A 447 -8.44 -11.04 12.63
N VAL A 448 -9.19 -11.44 11.60
CA VAL A 448 -10.43 -10.75 11.17
C VAL A 448 -11.42 -10.64 12.33
N ILE A 449 -11.72 -11.75 13.01
CA ILE A 449 -12.68 -11.80 14.12
C ILE A 449 -12.23 -10.91 15.28
N LYS A 450 -10.94 -10.95 15.65
CA LYS A 450 -10.39 -10.08 16.71
C LYS A 450 -10.45 -8.60 16.32
N SER A 451 -10.20 -8.29 15.05
CA SER A 451 -10.23 -6.92 14.55
C SER A 451 -11.64 -6.33 14.48
N MET A 452 -12.69 -7.13 14.30
CA MET A 452 -14.08 -6.64 14.30
C MET A 452 -14.48 -5.94 15.62
N ASN A 453 -13.84 -6.28 16.73
CA ASN A 453 -14.10 -5.70 18.05
C ASN A 453 -12.96 -4.77 18.54
N THR A 454 -12.00 -4.45 17.68
CA THR A 454 -10.90 -3.57 18.07
C THR A 454 -11.42 -2.12 18.12
N PRO A 455 -11.29 -1.41 19.25
CA PRO A 455 -11.89 -0.07 19.44
C PRO A 455 -11.19 1.04 18.65
N ALA A 456 -10.14 0.71 17.89
CA ALA A 456 -9.30 1.71 17.28
C ALA A 456 -10.00 2.48 16.13
N SER A 457 -10.86 1.84 15.31
CA SER A 457 -11.55 2.48 14.16
C SER A 457 -12.86 1.77 13.85
N ASN A 458 -13.93 2.53 13.99
CA ASN A 458 -15.28 2.10 13.61
C ASN A 458 -15.37 1.81 12.10
N THR A 459 -14.58 2.49 11.26
CA THR A 459 -14.56 2.27 9.81
C THR A 459 -14.07 0.87 9.48
N VAL A 460 -12.91 0.47 10.02
CA VAL A 460 -12.31 -0.83 9.75
C VAL A 460 -13.17 -1.96 10.31
N SER A 461 -13.66 -1.82 11.54
CA SER A 461 -14.54 -2.82 12.15
C SER A 461 -15.84 -3.00 11.36
N ARG A 462 -16.41 -1.91 10.83
CA ARG A 462 -17.57 -1.97 9.93
C ARG A 462 -17.23 -2.69 8.62
N LEU A 463 -16.10 -2.35 7.98
CA LEU A 463 -15.69 -2.98 6.72
C LEU A 463 -15.41 -4.48 6.87
N LEU A 464 -14.77 -4.90 7.97
CA LEU A 464 -14.58 -6.31 8.31
C LEU A 464 -15.92 -7.02 8.54
N GLY A 465 -16.86 -6.35 9.22
CA GLY A 465 -18.22 -6.86 9.41
C GLY A 465 -18.97 -7.05 8.09
N GLU A 466 -18.94 -6.06 7.19
CA GLU A 466 -19.53 -6.17 5.85
C GLU A 466 -18.88 -7.29 5.04
N PHE A 467 -17.54 -7.38 5.06
CA PHE A 467 -16.81 -8.43 4.37
C PHE A 467 -17.23 -9.82 4.84
N MET A 468 -17.23 -10.05 6.16
CA MET A 468 -17.65 -11.31 6.76
C MET A 468 -19.13 -11.61 6.52
N TRP A 469 -19.99 -10.60 6.59
CA TRP A 469 -21.43 -10.71 6.32
C TRP A 469 -21.70 -11.16 4.89
N THR A 470 -21.04 -10.53 3.91
CA THR A 470 -21.11 -10.93 2.52
C THR A 470 -20.65 -12.37 2.37
N LEU A 471 -19.51 -12.75 2.94
CA LEU A 471 -19.02 -14.14 2.91
C LEU A 471 -20.01 -15.11 3.60
N CYS A 472 -20.77 -14.68 4.61
CA CYS A 472 -21.78 -15.51 5.27
C CYS A 472 -23.14 -15.52 4.55
N ASP A 473 -23.18 -15.19 3.25
CA ASP A 473 -24.40 -15.12 2.43
C ASP A 473 -25.49 -14.22 3.02
N ASN A 474 -25.08 -13.17 3.74
CA ASN A 474 -25.98 -12.24 4.41
C ASN A 474 -26.90 -12.94 5.43
N LYS A 475 -26.40 -13.97 6.13
CA LYS A 475 -27.15 -14.70 7.16
C LYS A 475 -26.56 -14.42 8.54
N SER A 476 -27.39 -13.94 9.46
CA SER A 476 -27.03 -13.66 10.87
C SER A 476 -26.52 -14.88 11.60
N ASP A 477 -27.16 -16.02 11.37
CA ASP A 477 -26.85 -17.26 12.08
C ASP A 477 -25.48 -17.80 11.65
N GLU A 478 -25.18 -17.72 10.35
CA GLU A 478 -23.88 -18.10 9.80
C GLU A 478 -22.77 -17.18 10.33
N LEU A 479 -22.99 -15.86 10.29
CA LEU A 479 -22.01 -14.90 10.82
C LEU A 479 -21.76 -15.14 12.31
N THR A 480 -22.82 -15.37 13.09
CA THR A 480 -22.74 -15.64 14.53
C THR A 480 -22.02 -16.95 14.82
N ARG A 481 -22.25 -17.99 14.01
CA ARG A 481 -21.56 -19.28 14.14
C ARG A 481 -20.06 -19.15 13.88
N ARG A 482 -19.69 -18.44 12.80
CA ARG A 482 -18.30 -18.29 12.35
C ARG A 482 -17.49 -17.30 13.21
N ALA A 483 -18.06 -16.15 13.54
CA ALA A 483 -17.37 -15.07 14.26
C ALA A 483 -17.62 -15.08 15.78
N GLY A 484 -18.62 -15.82 16.26
CA GLY A 484 -19.13 -15.74 17.62
C GLY A 484 -20.01 -14.51 17.84
N ILE A 485 -21.07 -14.66 18.63
CA ILE A 485 -22.05 -13.58 18.88
C ILE A 485 -21.41 -12.32 19.43
N GLY A 486 -20.39 -12.44 20.30
CA GLY A 486 -19.70 -11.29 20.89
C GLY A 486 -18.98 -10.41 19.88
N ASN A 487 -18.47 -10.98 18.78
CA ASN A 487 -17.81 -10.21 17.72
C ASN A 487 -18.80 -9.77 16.64
N ALA A 488 -19.84 -10.56 16.36
CA ALA A 488 -20.88 -10.20 15.40
C ALA A 488 -21.85 -9.12 15.93
N MET A 489 -22.03 -9.00 17.24
CA MET A 489 -23.08 -8.19 17.86
C MET A 489 -23.06 -6.73 17.42
N GLY A 490 -21.91 -6.05 17.46
CA GLY A 490 -21.83 -4.63 17.09
C GLY A 490 -22.24 -4.39 15.64
N PHE A 491 -21.82 -5.28 14.72
CA PHE A 491 -22.21 -5.21 13.32
C PHE A 491 -23.69 -5.56 13.09
N LEU A 492 -24.22 -6.59 13.76
CA LEU A 492 -25.62 -6.98 13.64
C LEU A 492 -26.59 -5.93 14.21
N GLN A 493 -26.18 -5.20 15.26
CA GLN A 493 -26.91 -4.02 15.75
C GLN A 493 -26.97 -2.92 14.68
N LEU A 494 -25.84 -2.62 14.03
CA LEU A 494 -25.78 -1.64 12.94
C LEU A 494 -26.68 -2.02 11.75
N LYS A 495 -26.87 -3.32 11.49
CA LYS A 495 -27.81 -3.83 10.48
C LYS A 495 -29.27 -3.90 10.95
N GLY A 496 -29.57 -3.60 12.22
CA GLY A 496 -30.92 -3.70 12.79
C GLY A 496 -31.43 -5.14 12.94
N LEU A 497 -30.54 -6.12 13.00
CA LEU A 497 -30.89 -7.55 13.07
C LEU A 497 -30.91 -8.10 14.50
N LEU A 498 -30.42 -7.33 15.48
CA LEU A 498 -30.49 -7.67 16.89
C LEU A 498 -31.42 -6.70 17.62
N ASN A 499 -32.57 -7.21 18.09
CA ASN A 499 -33.41 -6.51 19.04
C ASN A 499 -32.80 -6.66 20.43
N ILE A 500 -32.08 -5.64 20.89
CA ILE A 500 -31.63 -5.55 22.27
C ILE A 500 -32.67 -4.75 23.05
N PRO A 501 -33.39 -5.38 24.00
CA PRO A 501 -34.35 -4.67 24.83
C PRO A 501 -33.65 -3.50 25.56
N GLY A 502 -34.11 -2.26 25.31
CA GLY A 502 -33.65 -1.07 26.03
C GLY A 502 -32.60 -0.20 25.33
N ALA A 503 -32.28 -0.43 24.05
CA ALA A 503 -31.33 0.38 23.27
C ALA A 503 -31.98 1.43 22.33
N GLN A 504 -33.26 1.77 22.55
CA GLN A 504 -33.97 2.84 21.80
C GLN A 504 -33.86 4.19 22.49
#